data_AF-A0A2V5ZY73-F1
#
_entry.id   AF-A0A2V5ZY73-F1
#
_cell.length_a   1.000
_cell.length_b   1.000
_cell.length_c   1.000
_cell.angle_alpha   90.00
_cell.angle_beta   90.00
_cell.angle_gamma   90.00
#
_symmetry.space_group_name_H-M   'P 1'
#
loop_
_entity.id
_entity.type
_entity.pdbx_description
1 polymer ?
#
loop_
_entity_poly.entity_id
_entity_poly.type
_entity_poly.pdbx_seq_one_letter_code
_entity_poly.pdbx_strand_id
1 'polypeptide(L)' 'AQREDGPIQEIRLGDVVWFPPNEKHWHGAMPTSAMTHIAIQEALEDGKIVDSMEQVSEAQYGGKE' A
#
# COMPACT_ATOMS: atom_id res chain seq x y z
N ALA A 1 -5.12 -1.13 -2.54
CA ALA A 1 -3.78 -0.54 -2.77
C ALA A 1 -3.96 0.83 -3.41
N GLN A 2 -3.07 1.76 -3.12
CA GLN A 2 -3.13 3.11 -3.67
C GLN A 2 -1.72 3.69 -3.77
N ARG A 3 -1.47 4.36 -4.89
CA ARG A 3 -0.27 5.16 -5.14
C ARG A 3 -0.57 6.60 -4.76
N GLU A 4 0.44 7.39 -4.42
CA GLU A 4 0.25 8.84 -4.26
C GLU A 4 -0.47 9.44 -5.49
N ASP A 5 -1.50 10.24 -5.23
CA ASP A 5 -2.42 10.84 -6.21
C ASP A 5 -3.15 9.86 -7.16
N GLY A 6 -3.01 8.54 -6.92
CA GLY A 6 -3.67 7.50 -7.68
C GLY A 6 -5.04 7.12 -7.12
N PRO A 7 -5.89 6.44 -7.94
CA PRO A 7 -7.15 5.91 -7.46
C PRO A 7 -6.92 4.75 -6.48
N ILE A 8 -7.87 4.54 -5.57
CA ILE A 8 -7.94 3.32 -4.75
C ILE A 8 -8.20 2.13 -5.68
N GLN A 9 -7.34 1.12 -5.61
CA GLN A 9 -7.49 -0.15 -6.33
C GLN A 9 -7.86 -1.26 -5.35
N GLU A 10 -9.00 -1.91 -5.60
CA GLU A 10 -9.39 -3.14 -4.89
C GLU A 10 -8.41 -4.27 -5.22
N ILE A 11 -7.94 -4.98 -4.20
CA ILE A 11 -7.05 -6.15 -4.35
C ILE A 11 -7.87 -7.39 -3.97
N ARG A 12 -7.90 -8.39 -4.84
CA ARG A 12 -8.60 -9.66 -4.64
C ARG A 12 -7.61 -10.82 -4.50
N LEU A 13 -8.15 -11.97 -4.08
CA LEU A 13 -7.37 -13.19 -3.93
C LEU A 13 -6.75 -13.60 -5.27
N GLY A 14 -5.43 -13.80 -5.26
CA GLY A 14 -4.65 -14.17 -6.45
C GLY A 14 -4.07 -12.98 -7.21
N ASP A 15 -4.46 -11.74 -6.88
CA ASP A 15 -3.87 -10.56 -7.50
C ASP A 15 -2.39 -10.39 -7.09
N VAL A 16 -1.59 -9.92 -8.04
CA VAL A 16 -0.19 -9.53 -7.82
C VAL A 16 -0.08 -8.02 -8.00
N VAL A 17 0.45 -7.36 -6.98
CA VAL A 17 0.61 -5.90 -6.96
C VAL A 17 2.09 -5.56 -6.98
N TRP A 18 2.47 -4.66 -7.87
CA TRP A 18 3.84 -4.16 -8.01
C TRP A 18 3.87 -2.65 -7.80
N PHE A 19 4.78 -2.21 -6.93
CA PHE A 19 5.15 -0.82 -6.73
C PHE A 19 6.60 -0.64 -7.19
N PRO A 20 6.86 0.20 -8.21
CA PRO A 20 8.22 0.50 -8.64
C PRO A 20 9.08 1.09 -7.52
N PRO A 21 10.42 0.99 -7.63
CA PRO A 21 11.32 1.63 -6.69
C PRO A 21 11.02 3.12 -6.52
N ASN A 22 11.06 3.60 -5.28
CA ASN A 22 10.80 5.00 -4.90
C ASN A 22 9.37 5.50 -5.17
N GLU A 23 8.41 4.64 -5.50
CA GLU A 23 7.00 5.02 -5.61
C GLU A 23 6.34 5.02 -4.22
N LYS A 24 5.80 6.17 -3.80
CA LYS A 24 5.03 6.27 -2.56
C LYS A 24 3.68 5.59 -2.71
N HIS A 25 3.36 4.69 -1.78
CA HIS A 25 2.16 3.88 -1.83
C HIS A 25 1.70 3.39 -0.45
N TRP A 26 0.45 2.93 -0.39
CA TRP A 26 -0.11 2.22 0.75
C TRP A 26 -1.04 1.10 0.29
N HIS A 27 -1.20 0.10 1.14
CA HIS A 27 -2.14 -0.99 0.94
C HIS A 27 -2.63 -1.49 2.30
N GLY A 28 -3.86 -1.99 2.33
CA GLY A 28 -4.51 -2.40 3.56
C GLY A 28 -5.83 -3.10 3.28
N ALA A 29 -6.51 -3.45 4.37
CA ALA A 29 -7.84 -4.01 4.35
C ALA A 29 -8.87 -3.03 3.73
N MET A 30 -10.05 -3.55 3.40
CA MET A 30 -11.23 -2.70 3.19
C MET A 30 -11.84 -2.35 4.55
N PRO A 31 -12.69 -1.30 4.64
CA PRO A 31 -13.35 -0.93 5.90
C PRO A 31 -14.18 -2.05 6.55
N THR A 32 -14.66 -3.01 5.75
CA THR A 32 -15.59 -4.06 6.18
C THR A 32 -15.00 -5.48 6.17
N SER A 33 -13.74 -5.66 5.74
CA SER A 33 -13.15 -6.99 5.61
C SER A 33 -11.64 -6.98 5.81
N ALA A 34 -11.14 -7.94 6.59
CA ALA A 34 -9.71 -8.16 6.76
C ALA A 34 -9.03 -8.58 5.44
N MET A 35 -7.73 -8.33 5.34
CA MET A 35 -6.91 -8.69 4.20
C MET A 35 -5.58 -9.27 4.70
N THR A 36 -5.12 -10.33 4.05
CA THR A 36 -3.79 -10.92 4.25
C THR A 36 -3.12 -11.04 2.90
N HIS A 37 -1.84 -10.68 2.84
CA HIS A 37 -1.02 -10.84 1.65
C HIS A 37 0.42 -11.17 2.03
N ILE A 38 1.19 -11.63 1.04
CA ILE A 38 2.63 -11.79 1.16
C ILE A 38 3.27 -10.52 0.60
N ALA A 39 4.21 -9.93 1.34
CA ALA A 39 5.02 -8.81 0.89
C ALA A 39 6.45 -9.33 0.61
N ILE A 40 6.97 -9.04 -0.59
CA ILE A 40 8.33 -9.41 -1.01
C ILE A 40 9.00 -8.11 -1.46
N GLN A 41 10.13 -7.79 -0.83
CA GLN A 41 10.90 -6.58 -1.12
C GLN A 41 12.39 -6.86 -0.92
N GLU A 42 13.21 -6.30 -1.80
CA GLU A 42 14.66 -6.42 -1.75
C GLU A 42 15.25 -5.32 -0.86
N ALA A 43 16.31 -5.63 -0.14
CA ALA A 43 17.07 -4.63 0.61
C ALA A 43 18.01 -3.87 -0.33
N LEU A 44 18.10 -2.55 -0.15
CA LEU A 44 19.12 -1.73 -0.78
C LEU A 44 20.50 -2.00 -0.15
N GLU A 45 21.56 -1.38 -0.69
CA GLU A 45 22.95 -1.60 -0.23
C GLU A 45 23.16 -1.31 1.26
N ASP A 46 22.37 -0.39 1.83
CA ASP A 46 22.37 -0.03 3.25
C ASP A 46 21.53 -0.97 4.13
N GLY A 47 20.94 -2.02 3.55
CA GLY A 47 20.06 -2.98 4.22
C GLY A 47 18.62 -2.48 4.41
N LYS A 48 18.29 -1.28 3.93
CA LYS A 48 16.96 -0.69 4.07
C LYS A 48 15.98 -1.27 3.06
N ILE A 49 14.76 -1.52 3.51
CA ILE A 49 13.68 -2.10 2.70
C ILE A 49 12.46 -1.17 2.56
N VAL A 50 12.39 -0.10 3.37
CA VAL A 50 11.26 0.83 3.38
C VAL A 50 11.67 2.20 3.90
N ASP A 51 11.06 3.22 3.31
CA ASP A 51 11.02 4.60 3.80
C ASP A 51 9.62 4.88 4.35
N SER A 52 9.46 4.87 5.68
CA SER A 52 8.19 5.20 6.31
C SER A 52 7.91 6.70 6.19
N MET A 53 6.67 7.04 5.86
CA MET A 53 6.20 8.42 5.70
C MET A 53 5.03 8.70 6.65
N GLU A 54 4.24 9.73 6.37
CA GLU A 54 3.05 10.07 7.15
C GLU A 54 1.95 9.00 7.09
N GLN A 55 1.07 9.03 8.08
CA GLN A 55 -0.10 8.15 8.12
C GLN A 55 -1.11 8.55 7.05
N VAL A 56 -1.72 7.55 6.42
CA VAL A 56 -2.85 7.74 5.50
C VAL A 56 -4.02 8.36 6.27
N SER A 57 -4.51 9.51 5.81
CA SER A 57 -5.68 10.18 6.38
C SER A 57 -6.98 9.41 6.08
N GLU A 58 -8.02 9.62 6.88
CA GLU A 58 -9.36 9.07 6.62
C GLU A 58 -9.87 9.42 5.21
N ALA A 59 -9.66 10.67 4.79
CA ALA A 59 -10.05 11.14 3.46
C ALA A 59 -9.31 10.39 2.34
N GLN A 60 -8.00 10.14 2.49
CA GLN A 60 -7.22 9.35 1.54
C GLN A 60 -7.64 7.87 1.53
N TYR A 61 -8.00 7.32 2.69
CA TYR A 61 -8.48 5.95 2.82
C TYR A 61 -9.88 5.73 2.23
N GLY A 62 -10.63 6.82 1.98
CA GLY A 62 -12.02 6.76 1.55
C GLY A 62 -13.02 6.63 2.70
N GLY A 63 -12.57 6.87 3.94
CA GLY A 63 -13.43 7.10 5.09
C GLY A 63 -14.22 8.39 4.88
N LYS A 64 -15.55 8.32 5.02
CA LYS A 64 -16.39 9.52 5.14
C LYS A 64 -16.17 10.10 6.54
N GLU A 65 -15.92 11.41 6.62
CA GLU A 65 -15.93 12.16 7.90
C GLU A 65 -17.24 11.96 8.68
#